data_AF-A0AA95ZJM8-F1
#
_entry.id   AF-A0AA95ZJM8-F1
#
_cell.length_a   1.000
_cell.length_b   1.000
_cell.length_c   1.000
_cell.angle_alpha   90.00
_cell.angle_beta   90.00
_cell.angle_gamma   90.00
#
_symmetry.space_group_name_H-M   'P 1'
#
loop_
_entity.id
_entity.type
_entity.pdbx_description
1 polymer ?
#
loop_
_entity_poly.entity_id
_entity_poly.type
_entity_poly.pdbx_seq_one_letter_code
_entity_poly.pdbx_strand_id
1 'polypeptide(L)'
;MQIIDPQAFAGHDASVAQTAFFADQCRANPAIGSDAPVRLPGDQASASLDRAIRAGLGIPAKTIAELNQWAVKLRLDPVGF
;
A
#
# COMPACT_ATOMS: atom_id res chain seq x y z
N MET A 1 4.24 -20.51 0.16
CA MET A 1 3.99 -19.41 1.13
C MET A 1 4.39 -19.89 2.51
N GLN A 2 5.00 -19.02 3.30
CA GLN A 2 5.32 -19.27 4.71
C GLN A 2 4.48 -18.33 5.57
N ILE A 3 3.91 -18.85 6.66
CA ILE A 3 3.10 -18.10 7.61
C ILE A 3 3.66 -18.34 9.00
N ILE A 4 3.78 -17.28 9.81
CA ILE A 4 4.23 -17.34 11.20
C ILE A 4 3.05 -16.91 12.07
N ASP A 5 2.62 -17.79 12.98
CA ASP A 5 1.56 -17.50 13.94
C ASP A 5 2.13 -16.88 15.22
N PRO A 6 1.85 -15.60 15.54
CA PRO A 6 2.33 -14.96 16.76
C PRO A 6 1.86 -15.64 18.06
N GLN A 7 0.75 -16.38 18.04
CA GLN A 7 0.24 -17.11 19.21
C GLN A 7 1.17 -18.25 19.63
N ALA A 8 1.96 -18.79 18.71
CA ALA A 8 2.98 -19.79 19.03
C ALA A 8 4.25 -19.21 19.68
N PHE A 9 4.31 -17.88 19.89
CA PHE A 9 5.44 -17.15 20.48
C PHE A 9 4.98 -16.34 21.70
N ALA A 10 5.26 -15.04 21.73
CA ALA A 10 4.88 -14.15 22.82
C ALA A 10 3.38 -13.75 22.82
N GLY A 11 2.60 -14.25 21.85
CA GLY A 11 1.20 -13.89 21.66
C GLY A 11 1.00 -12.73 20.68
N HIS A 12 -0.23 -12.61 20.17
CA HIS A 12 -0.61 -11.56 19.22
C HIS A 12 -0.38 -10.14 19.77
N ASP A 13 -0.90 -9.86 20.97
CA ASP A 13 -0.90 -8.50 21.51
C ASP A 13 0.51 -8.00 21.81
N ALA A 14 1.36 -8.87 22.35
CA ALA A 14 2.78 -8.57 22.56
C ALA A 14 3.50 -8.33 21.23
N SER A 15 3.21 -9.13 20.19
CA SER A 15 3.76 -8.91 18.85
C SER A 15 3.35 -7.55 18.28
N VAL A 16 2.07 -7.18 18.38
CA VAL A 16 1.57 -5.89 17.90
C VAL A 16 2.23 -4.73 18.65
N ALA A 17 2.27 -4.80 19.98
CA ALA A 17 2.89 -3.77 20.81
C ALA A 17 4.39 -3.59 20.49
N GLN A 18 5.14 -4.69 20.38
CA GLN A 18 6.57 -4.64 20.09
C GLN A 18 6.84 -4.10 18.68
N THR A 19 6.05 -4.53 17.67
CA THR A 19 6.21 -4.02 16.30
C THR A 19 5.83 -2.55 16.20
N ALA A 20 4.80 -2.09 16.92
CA ALA A 20 4.44 -0.68 16.99
C ALA A 20 5.55 0.16 17.63
N PHE A 21 6.09 -0.27 18.77
CA PHE A 21 7.22 0.40 19.41
C PHE A 21 8.44 0.49 18.48
N PHE A 22 8.80 -0.63 17.84
CA PHE A 22 9.91 -0.66 16.87
C PHE A 22 9.69 0.33 15.73
N ALA A 23 8.47 0.36 15.17
CA ALA A 23 8.09 1.27 14.10
C ALA A 23 8.28 2.74 14.51
N ASP A 24 7.87 3.12 15.72
CA ASP A 24 8.02 4.47 16.24
C ASP A 24 9.49 4.84 16.46
N GLN A 25 10.30 3.93 16.99
CA GLN A 25 11.73 4.13 17.16
C GLN A 25 12.45 4.36 15.82
N CYS A 26 12.07 3.63 14.77
CA CYS A 26 12.60 3.87 13.42
C CYS A 26 12.25 5.28 12.92
N ARG A 27 11.00 5.72 13.09
CA ARG A 27 10.54 7.04 12.63
C ARG A 27 11.14 8.20 13.43
N ALA A 28 11.50 7.96 14.68
CA ALA A 28 12.15 8.95 15.55
C ALA A 28 13.63 9.21 15.19
N ASN A 29 14.24 8.37 14.36
CA ASN A 29 15.62 8.58 13.94
C ASN A 29 15.76 9.86 13.08
N PRO A 30 16.91 10.56 13.18
CA PRO A 30 17.20 11.68 12.30
C PRO A 30 17.18 11.26 10.83
N ALA A 31 16.40 11.96 10.01
CA ALA A 31 16.41 11.77 8.57
C ALA A 31 17.71 12.31 7.95
N ILE A 32 18.14 11.71 6.83
CA ILE A 32 19.34 12.15 6.09
C ILE A 32 19.15 13.55 5.47
N GLY A 33 17.91 13.97 5.21
CA GLY A 33 17.59 15.30 4.70
C GLY A 33 16.32 15.87 5.34
N SER A 34 16.18 17.20 5.33
CA SER A 34 15.05 17.93 5.92
C SER A 34 13.71 17.64 5.26
N ASP A 35 13.73 17.23 3.99
CA ASP A 35 12.54 17.22 3.13
C ASP A 35 11.81 15.88 3.11
N ALA A 36 12.35 14.85 3.79
CA ALA A 36 11.75 13.53 3.84
C ALA A 36 11.99 12.84 5.19
N PRO A 37 10.95 12.62 6.02
CA PRO A 37 11.11 11.87 7.26
C PRO A 37 11.44 10.40 6.98
N VAL A 38 11.98 9.70 7.99
CA VAL A 38 12.19 8.25 7.93
C VAL A 38 10.84 7.54 7.70
N ARG A 39 10.83 6.58 6.78
CA ARG A 39 9.65 5.77 6.45
C ARG A 39 9.89 4.30 6.74
N LEU A 40 8.80 3.59 6.99
CA LEU A 40 8.77 2.13 7.04
C LEU A 40 8.33 1.53 5.69
N PRO A 41 8.73 0.28 5.41
CA PRO A 41 8.17 -0.47 4.30
C PRO A 41 6.64 -0.47 4.37
N GLY A 42 5.98 -0.07 3.29
CA GLY A 42 4.52 0.03 3.21
C GLY A 42 3.95 1.44 3.38
N ASP A 43 4.64 2.39 4.05
CA ASP A 43 4.11 3.75 4.30
C ASP A 43 3.70 4.47 3.00
N GLN A 44 4.53 4.38 1.96
CA GLN A 44 4.21 4.98 0.65
C GLN A 44 3.02 4.30 -0.03
N ALA A 45 2.86 2.98 0.14
CA ALA A 45 1.75 2.25 -0.44
C ALA A 45 0.43 2.63 0.23
N SER A 46 0.40 2.72 1.57
CA SER A 46 -0.75 3.20 2.33
C SER A 46 -1.12 4.64 1.91
N ALA A 47 -0.13 5.54 1.81
CA ALA A 47 -0.38 6.90 1.36
C ALA A 47 -0.92 6.97 -0.08
N SER A 48 -0.44 6.11 -0.98
CA SER A 48 -0.96 6.02 -2.36
C SER A 48 -2.39 5.47 -2.41
N LEU A 49 -2.70 4.45 -1.60
CA LEU A 49 -4.05 3.89 -1.49
C LEU A 49 -5.04 4.93 -0.99
N ASP A 50 -4.69 5.64 0.08
CA ASP A 50 -5.51 6.71 0.64
C ASP A 50 -5.82 7.81 -0.40
N ARG A 51 -4.82 8.19 -1.20
CA ARG A 51 -5.02 9.14 -2.30
C ARG A 51 -5.92 8.56 -3.38
N ALA A 52 -5.71 7.32 -3.78
CA ALA A 52 -6.51 6.67 -4.82
C ALA A 52 -7.98 6.50 -4.41
N ILE A 53 -8.24 6.16 -3.15
CA ILE A 53 -9.61 6.05 -2.60
C ILE A 53 -10.31 7.42 -2.66
N ARG A 54 -9.59 8.50 -2.29
CA ARG A 54 -10.18 9.84 -2.24
C ARG A 54 -10.33 10.51 -3.61
N ALA A 55 -9.37 10.32 -4.51
CA ALA A 55 -9.24 11.09 -5.74
C ALA A 55 -9.41 10.26 -7.02
N GLY A 56 -9.63 8.95 -6.89
CA GLY A 56 -9.59 8.02 -8.01
C GLY A 56 -8.15 7.71 -8.46
N LEU A 57 -8.05 6.84 -9.48
CA LEU A 57 -6.79 6.45 -10.09
C LEU A 57 -6.58 7.19 -11.41
N GLY A 58 -5.42 7.83 -11.57
CA GLY A 58 -4.98 8.35 -12.86
C GLY A 58 -4.48 7.23 -13.75
N ILE A 59 -5.35 6.69 -14.61
CA ILE A 59 -5.00 5.60 -15.52
C ILE A 59 -4.58 6.19 -16.88
N PRO A 60 -3.43 5.78 -17.46
CA PRO A 60 -3.02 6.26 -18.78
C PRO A 60 -4.04 5.93 -19.87
N ALA A 61 -4.25 6.86 -20.81
CA ALA A 61 -5.22 6.69 -21.90
C ALA A 61 -4.97 5.41 -22.74
N LYS A 62 -3.70 5.04 -22.93
CA LYS A 62 -3.32 3.79 -23.60
C LYS A 62 -3.86 2.56 -22.87
N THR A 63 -3.74 2.53 -21.55
CA THR A 63 -4.24 1.42 -20.71
C THR A 63 -5.77 1.34 -20.78
N ILE A 64 -6.47 2.48 -20.77
CA ILE A 64 -7.93 2.50 -20.98
C ILE A 64 -8.31 1.96 -22.36
N ALA A 65 -7.60 2.35 -23.41
CA ALA A 65 -7.86 1.83 -24.75
C ALA A 65 -7.65 0.31 -24.81
N GLU A 66 -6.58 -0.21 -24.19
CA GLU A 66 -6.31 -1.65 -24.13
C GLU A 66 -7.39 -2.40 -23.32
N LEU A 67 -7.81 -1.87 -22.17
CA LEU A 67 -8.91 -2.44 -21.38
C LEU A 67 -10.21 -2.48 -22.18
N ASN A 68 -10.53 -1.41 -22.91
CA ASN A 68 -11.74 -1.34 -23.73
C ASN A 68 -11.69 -2.29 -24.94
N GLN A 69 -10.51 -2.55 -25.52
CA GLN A 69 -10.36 -3.60 -26.54
C GLN A 69 -10.67 -4.98 -25.98
N TRP A 70 -10.26 -5.28 -24.74
CA TRP A 70 -10.62 -6.53 -24.07
C TRP A 70 -12.10 -6.60 -23.72
N ALA A 71 -12.69 -5.50 -23.24
CA ALA A 71 -14.12 -5.43 -22.96
C ALA A 71 -14.95 -5.82 -24.20
N VAL A 72 -14.60 -5.28 -25.39
CA VAL A 72 -15.25 -5.65 -26.65
C VAL A 72 -15.10 -7.14 -26.97
N LYS A 73 -13.87 -7.70 -26.88
CA LYS A 73 -13.62 -9.13 -27.18
C LYS A 73 -14.41 -10.05 -26.25
N LEU A 74 -14.52 -9.66 -24.98
CA LEU A 74 -15.22 -10.40 -23.94
C LEU A 74 -16.72 -10.07 -23.87
N ARG A 75 -17.21 -9.13 -24.69
CA ARG A 75 -18.60 -8.65 -24.74
C ARG A 75 -19.08 -8.09 -23.40
N LEU A 76 -18.22 -7.28 -22.77
CA LEU A 76 -18.49 -6.51 -21.56
C LEU A 76 -18.60 -5.03 -21.90
N ASP A 77 -19.21 -4.26 -21.00
CA ASP A 77 -19.27 -2.81 -21.11
C ASP A 77 -17.85 -2.19 -20.99
N PRO A 78 -17.56 -1.12 -21.76
CA PRO A 78 -16.27 -0.43 -21.68
C PRO A 78 -16.10 0.27 -20.32
N VAL A 79 -14.85 0.41 -19.89
CA VAL A 79 -14.52 1.11 -18.64
C VAL A 79 -14.58 2.61 -18.88
N GLY A 80 -15.47 3.29 -18.15
CA GLY A 80 -15.58 4.75 -18.13
C GLY A 80 -14.70 5.37 -17.04
N PHE A 81 -13.95 6.41 -17.39
CA PHE A 81 -13.21 7.29 -16.48
C PHE A 81 -13.38 8.74 -16.93
#